data_AF-A0A7J9Z0V0-F1
#
_entry.id   AF-A0A7J9Z0V0-F1
#
_cell.length_a   1.000
_cell.length_b   1.000
_cell.length_c   1.000
_cell.angle_alpha   90.00
_cell.angle_beta   90.00
_cell.angle_gamma   90.00
#
_symmetry.space_group_name_H-M   'P 1'
#
loop_
_entity.id
_entity.type
_entity.pdbx_description
1 polymer ?
#
loop_
_entity_poly.entity_id
_entity_poly.type
_entity_poly.pdbx_seq_one_letter_code
_entity_poly.pdbx_strand_id
1 'polypeptide(L)'
;LRVPPSGTWERRRADLYADAEQWVDKIEITLPEARDLLVRRYLGGFGPATPAEIASWAMMRVRQITPVLERLDLVRYEAEDGAELVDLPGGALPDAEMPAPVRFLPTWDATLLVHRRRTQILPEEHRPKIFSNKTPHSFPTFLLDGRVAGTWRYEKGHVQLNPFEPLSPRTRRKVEDAAEALAELHR
;
A
#
# COMPACT_ATOMS: atom_id res chain seq x y z
N LEU A 1 14.86 7.54 17.78
CA LEU A 1 13.41 7.19 17.77
C LEU A 1 12.63 8.33 18.42
N ARG A 2 11.38 8.57 17.99
CA ARG A 2 10.48 9.51 18.68
C ARG A 2 10.04 8.89 20.00
N VAL A 3 10.20 9.61 21.10
CA VAL A 3 9.90 9.10 22.45
C VAL A 3 8.80 9.91 23.14
N PRO A 4 7.98 9.28 23.99
CA PRO A 4 6.99 9.99 24.78
C PRO A 4 7.63 10.79 25.92
N PRO A 5 6.95 11.83 26.43
CA PRO A 5 5.68 12.37 25.94
C PRO A 5 5.89 13.42 24.83
N SER A 6 5.26 13.21 23.66
CA SER A 6 5.19 14.22 22.57
C SER A 6 3.81 14.91 22.51
N GLY A 7 3.11 14.98 23.65
CA GLY A 7 1.73 15.46 23.75
C GLY A 7 0.67 14.41 23.42
N THR A 8 -0.58 14.86 23.27
CA THR A 8 -1.73 14.03 22.83
C THR A 8 -2.12 14.39 21.40
N TRP A 9 -3.02 13.61 20.80
CA TRP A 9 -3.59 13.93 19.48
C TRP A 9 -4.21 15.33 19.42
N GLU A 10 -4.92 15.74 20.48
CA GLU A 10 -5.57 17.06 20.59
C GLU A 10 -4.58 18.16 20.98
N ARG A 11 -3.55 17.83 21.76
CA ARG A 11 -2.57 18.78 22.27
C ARG A 11 -1.15 18.28 22.01
N ARG A 12 -0.73 18.43 20.75
CA ARG A 12 0.63 18.09 20.34
C ARG A 12 1.66 18.96 21.10
N ARG A 13 2.76 18.34 21.49
CA ARG A 13 3.97 19.03 21.97
C ARG A 13 5.09 18.80 20.96
N ALA A 14 6.22 19.47 21.16
CA ALA A 14 7.41 19.21 20.38
C ALA A 14 7.79 17.73 20.49
N ASP A 15 8.21 17.15 19.36
CA ASP A 15 8.69 15.78 19.33
C ASP A 15 10.02 15.67 20.05
N LEU A 16 10.10 14.68 20.94
CA LEU A 16 11.35 14.33 21.61
C LEU A 16 11.99 13.15 20.89
N TYR A 17 13.31 13.19 20.78
CA TYR A 17 14.10 12.16 20.11
C TYR A 17 15.13 11.60 21.09
N ALA A 18 15.23 10.27 21.11
CA ALA A 18 16.30 9.55 21.80
C ALA A 18 17.04 8.63 20.82
N ASP A 19 18.21 8.16 21.22
CA ASP A 19 18.97 7.19 20.44
C ASP A 19 18.16 5.90 20.28
N ALA A 20 18.18 5.34 19.07
CA ALA A 20 17.44 4.11 18.80
C ALA A 20 17.96 2.95 19.66
N GLU A 21 19.28 2.87 19.85
CA GLU A 21 19.96 1.82 20.62
C GLU A 21 19.53 1.75 22.09
N GLN A 22 18.92 2.81 22.63
CA GLN A 22 18.37 2.81 23.99
C GLN A 22 17.00 2.13 24.09
N TRP A 23 16.32 1.91 22.96
CA TRP A 23 14.93 1.47 22.89
C TRP A 23 14.71 0.24 22.01
N VAL A 24 15.60 -0.03 21.06
CA VAL A 24 15.56 -1.22 20.21
C VAL A 24 16.88 -1.97 20.30
N ASP A 25 16.78 -3.29 20.37
CA ASP A 25 17.95 -4.15 20.35
C ASP A 25 18.75 -3.94 19.07
N LYS A 26 20.07 -3.86 19.24
CA LYS A 26 20.98 -3.78 18.10
C LYS A 26 20.94 -5.11 17.35
N ILE A 27 20.57 -5.05 16.07
CA ILE A 27 20.62 -6.21 15.18
C ILE A 27 21.94 -6.14 14.41
N GLU A 28 22.83 -7.10 14.64
CA GLU A 28 24.01 -7.31 13.82
C GLU A 28 23.57 -8.03 12.53
N ILE A 29 23.59 -7.32 11.41
CA ILE A 29 23.20 -7.84 10.10
C ILE A 29 24.16 -7.32 9.04
N THR A 30 24.60 -8.20 8.14
CA THR A 30 25.43 -7.77 7.02
C THR A 30 24.58 -7.08 5.96
N LEU A 31 25.21 -6.23 5.14
CA LEU A 31 24.50 -5.54 4.06
C LEU A 31 23.79 -6.50 3.07
N PRO A 32 24.36 -7.65 2.67
CA PRO A 32 23.65 -8.64 1.86
C PRO A 32 22.40 -9.21 2.55
N GLU A 33 22.50 -9.60 3.82
CA GLU A 33 21.36 -10.13 4.58
C GLU A 33 20.26 -9.08 4.76
N ALA A 34 20.62 -7.82 5.00
CA ALA A 34 19.66 -6.72 5.11
C ALA A 34 18.89 -6.50 3.80
N ARG A 35 19.55 -6.65 2.66
CA ARG A 35 18.90 -6.56 1.34
C ARG A 35 17.98 -7.76 1.09
N ASP A 36 18.38 -8.96 1.50
CA ASP A 36 17.53 -10.16 1.39
C ASP A 36 16.24 -9.99 2.19
N LEU A 37 16.38 -9.52 3.43
CA LEU A 37 15.24 -9.21 4.29
C LEU A 37 14.33 -8.17 3.65
N LEU A 38 14.90 -7.09 3.10
CA LEU A 38 14.15 -6.01 2.47
C LEU A 38 13.34 -6.50 1.26
N VAL A 39 13.95 -7.31 0.39
CA VAL A 39 13.26 -7.88 -0.79
C VAL A 39 12.19 -8.88 -0.38
N ARG A 40 12.47 -9.77 0.58
CA ARG A 40 11.45 -10.72 1.11
C ARG A 40 10.25 -9.97 1.71
N ARG A 41 10.47 -8.87 2.44
CA ARG A 41 9.39 -8.07 3.03
C ARG A 41 8.57 -7.35 1.96
N TYR A 42 9.21 -6.85 0.91
CA TYR A 42 8.51 -6.25 -0.21
C TYR A 42 7.63 -7.29 -0.93
N LEU A 43 8.21 -8.42 -1.34
CA LEU A 43 7.47 -9.45 -2.07
C LEU A 43 6.34 -10.05 -1.22
N GLY A 44 6.59 -10.35 0.06
CA GLY A 44 5.56 -10.86 0.97
C GLY A 44 4.40 -9.90 1.25
N GLY A 45 4.54 -8.61 0.95
CA GLY A 45 3.46 -7.63 1.08
C GLY A 45 2.85 -7.16 -0.24
N PHE A 46 3.65 -7.12 -1.31
CA PHE A 46 3.31 -6.41 -2.55
C PHE A 46 3.71 -7.16 -3.84
N GLY A 47 4.23 -8.38 -3.73
CA GLY A 47 4.50 -9.25 -4.87
C GLY A 47 3.20 -9.74 -5.55
N PRO A 48 3.28 -10.31 -6.76
CA PRO A 48 4.48 -10.47 -7.60
C PRO A 48 4.93 -9.14 -8.24
N ALA A 49 6.24 -8.98 -8.46
CA ALA A 49 6.81 -7.72 -8.94
C ALA A 49 8.06 -7.89 -9.83
N THR A 50 8.34 -6.93 -10.72
CA THR A 50 9.59 -6.92 -11.51
C THR A 50 10.79 -6.48 -10.66
N PRO A 51 12.04 -6.83 -11.05
CA PRO A 51 13.24 -6.35 -10.37
C PRO A 51 13.34 -4.83 -10.27
N ALA A 52 12.83 -4.11 -11.27
CA ALA A 52 12.82 -2.64 -11.27
C ALA A 52 11.88 -2.07 -10.22
N GLU A 53 10.85 -2.82 -9.80
CA GLU A 53 9.83 -2.38 -8.83
C GLU A 53 10.33 -2.49 -7.42
N ILE A 54 10.92 -3.63 -7.13
CA ILE A 54 11.66 -3.89 -5.91
C ILE A 54 12.75 -2.82 -5.74
N ALA A 55 13.55 -2.56 -6.80
CA ALA A 55 14.62 -1.57 -6.77
C ALA A 55 14.10 -0.15 -6.53
N SER A 56 13.05 0.25 -7.24
CA SER A 56 12.44 1.57 -7.10
C SER A 56 11.88 1.81 -5.71
N TRP A 57 11.20 0.82 -5.12
CA TRP A 57 10.66 0.93 -3.77
C TRP A 57 11.78 0.99 -2.72
N ALA A 58 12.80 0.13 -2.86
CA ALA A 58 13.95 0.10 -1.97
C ALA A 58 14.90 1.31 -2.13
N MET A 59 14.62 2.22 -3.08
CA MET A 59 15.53 3.31 -3.48
C MET A 59 16.94 2.81 -3.82
N MET A 60 16.99 1.64 -4.47
CA MET A 60 18.21 0.96 -4.88
C MET A 60 18.31 0.89 -6.40
N ARG A 61 19.52 0.66 -6.91
CA ARG A 61 19.72 0.38 -8.33
C ARG A 61 19.44 -1.09 -8.60
N VAL A 62 18.90 -1.42 -9.78
CA VAL A 62 18.56 -2.79 -10.18
C VAL A 62 19.74 -3.75 -10.01
N ARG A 63 20.96 -3.35 -10.37
CA ARG A 63 22.18 -4.17 -10.16
C ARG A 63 22.45 -4.58 -8.71
N GLN A 64 21.88 -3.88 -7.73
CA GLN A 64 22.00 -4.21 -6.31
C GLN A 64 20.91 -5.19 -5.86
N ILE A 65 19.82 -5.31 -6.63
CA ILE A 65 18.71 -6.25 -6.42
C ILE A 65 18.97 -7.56 -7.16
N THR A 66 19.57 -7.54 -8.35
CA THR A 66 19.85 -8.76 -9.13
C THR A 66 20.51 -9.88 -8.32
N PRO A 67 21.61 -9.65 -7.54
CA PRO A 67 22.24 -10.70 -6.75
C PRO A 67 21.39 -11.18 -5.57
N VAL A 68 20.38 -10.42 -5.15
CA VAL A 68 19.40 -10.83 -4.14
C VAL A 68 18.41 -11.81 -4.76
N LEU A 69 17.88 -11.48 -5.94
CA LEU A 69 16.91 -12.33 -6.64
C LEU A 69 17.51 -13.67 -7.08
N GLU A 70 18.80 -13.73 -7.37
CA GLU A 70 19.52 -14.96 -7.70
C GLU A 70 19.75 -15.87 -6.47
N ARG A 71 19.82 -15.30 -5.27
CA ARG A 71 20.09 -16.04 -4.03
C ARG A 71 18.81 -16.47 -3.31
N LEU A 72 17.73 -15.71 -3.45
CA LEU A 72 16.44 -16.04 -2.86
C LEU A 72 15.76 -17.15 -3.67
N ASP A 73 15.08 -18.05 -2.94
CA ASP A 73 14.15 -19.01 -3.54
C ASP A 73 12.87 -18.26 -3.95
N LEU A 74 12.70 -18.03 -5.25
CA LEU A 74 11.65 -17.22 -5.84
C LEU A 74 10.97 -17.96 -6.98
N VAL A 75 9.66 -17.76 -7.11
CA VAL A 75 8.86 -18.18 -8.27
C VAL A 75 8.80 -17.06 -9.29
N ARG A 76 8.67 -17.42 -10.57
CA ARG A 76 8.63 -16.49 -11.70
C ARG A 76 7.28 -16.58 -12.40
N TYR A 77 6.74 -15.44 -12.77
CA TYR A 77 5.50 -15.30 -13.54
C TYR A 77 5.75 -14.41 -14.75
N GLU A 78 4.89 -14.54 -15.76
CA GLU A 78 4.84 -13.64 -16.89
C GLU A 78 3.62 -12.72 -16.72
N ALA A 79 3.83 -11.42 -16.77
CA ALA A 79 2.75 -10.43 -16.79
C ALA A 79 2.07 -10.38 -18.17
N GLU A 80 0.88 -9.78 -18.24
CA GLU A 80 0.14 -9.61 -19.50
C GLU A 80 0.92 -8.81 -20.56
N ASP A 81 1.82 -7.93 -20.13
CA ASP A 81 2.71 -7.16 -21.01
C ASP A 81 4.04 -7.89 -21.35
N GLY A 82 4.17 -9.15 -20.94
CA GLY A 82 5.35 -10.00 -21.13
C GLY A 82 6.47 -9.74 -20.13
N ALA A 83 6.29 -8.85 -19.15
CA ALA A 83 7.32 -8.61 -18.14
C ALA A 83 7.46 -9.80 -17.18
N GLU A 84 8.71 -10.17 -16.89
CA GLU A 84 8.98 -11.14 -15.83
C GLU A 84 8.69 -10.54 -14.46
N LEU A 85 7.84 -11.23 -13.69
CA LEU A 85 7.57 -10.96 -12.28
C LEU A 85 8.22 -12.04 -11.42
N VAL A 86 8.69 -11.65 -10.24
CA VAL A 86 9.18 -12.58 -9.22
C VAL A 86 8.34 -12.45 -7.95
N ASP A 87 8.20 -13.55 -7.22
CA ASP A 87 7.55 -13.56 -5.91
C ASP A 87 8.11 -14.67 -5.00
N LEU A 88 7.71 -14.62 -3.72
CA LEU A 88 7.96 -15.71 -2.78
C LEU A 88 7.07 -16.93 -3.12
N PRO A 89 7.59 -18.16 -2.96
CA PRO A 89 6.77 -19.35 -3.10
C PRO A 89 5.66 -19.39 -2.04
N GLY A 90 4.53 -19.99 -2.39
CA GLY A 90 3.40 -20.20 -1.47
C GLY A 90 2.46 -19.00 -1.29
N GLY A 91 2.68 -17.90 -2.01
CA GLY A 91 1.72 -16.80 -2.10
C GLY A 91 0.40 -17.24 -2.75
N ALA A 92 -0.72 -16.74 -2.25
CA ALA A 92 -2.03 -17.02 -2.85
C ALA A 92 -2.19 -16.24 -4.16
N LEU A 93 -2.42 -16.95 -5.26
CA LEU A 93 -2.84 -16.37 -6.52
C LEU A 93 -4.33 -16.68 -6.73
N PRO A 94 -5.23 -15.72 -6.42
CA PRO A 94 -6.65 -15.94 -6.65
C PRO A 94 -6.93 -16.10 -8.15
N ASP A 95 -8.02 -16.82 -8.46
CA ASP A 95 -8.53 -16.92 -9.82
C ASP A 95 -8.78 -15.52 -10.41
N ALA A 96 -8.52 -15.33 -11.70
CA ALA A 96 -8.67 -14.03 -12.36
C ALA A 96 -10.11 -13.50 -12.31
N GLU A 97 -11.11 -14.39 -12.25
CA GLU A 97 -12.53 -14.05 -12.13
C GLU A 97 -12.98 -13.88 -10.67
N MET A 98 -12.06 -14.03 -9.69
CA MET A 98 -12.40 -13.81 -8.29
C MET A 98 -12.82 -12.35 -8.07
N PRO A 99 -14.06 -12.09 -7.60
CA PRO A 99 -14.51 -10.73 -7.40
C PRO A 99 -13.68 -10.02 -6.32
N ALA A 100 -13.12 -8.86 -6.66
CA ALA A 100 -12.43 -8.02 -5.68
C ALA A 100 -13.48 -7.21 -4.88
N PRO A 101 -13.64 -7.46 -3.57
CA PRO A 101 -14.66 -6.80 -2.76
C PRO A 101 -14.38 -5.31 -2.57
N VAL A 102 -15.40 -4.56 -2.17
CA VAL A 102 -15.23 -3.16 -1.76
C VAL A 102 -14.24 -3.08 -0.60
N ARG A 103 -13.29 -2.14 -0.70
CA ARG A 103 -12.30 -1.84 0.34
C ARG A 103 -12.18 -0.34 0.54
N PHE A 104 -12.10 0.09 1.79
CA PHE A 104 -11.79 1.47 2.15
C PHE A 104 -10.33 1.55 2.55
N LEU A 105 -9.57 2.36 1.82
CA LEU A 105 -8.17 2.62 2.09
C LEU A 105 -8.03 3.96 2.82
N PRO A 106 -7.27 4.03 3.92
CA PRO A 106 -6.96 5.28 4.60
C PRO A 106 -6.07 6.20 3.75
N THR A 107 -5.91 7.43 4.22
CA THR A 107 -4.89 8.35 3.71
C THR A 107 -3.51 7.71 3.78
N TRP A 108 -2.72 7.83 2.70
CA TRP A 108 -1.38 7.24 2.56
C TRP A 108 -1.32 5.71 2.66
N ASP A 109 -2.39 5.01 2.29
CA ASP A 109 -2.35 3.56 2.25
C ASP A 109 -1.22 3.04 1.34
N ALA A 110 -0.43 2.09 1.86
CA ALA A 110 0.74 1.57 1.17
C ALA A 110 0.39 0.92 -0.18
N THR A 111 -0.83 0.38 -0.31
CA THR A 111 -1.33 -0.21 -1.57
C THR A 111 -1.30 0.80 -2.72
N LEU A 112 -1.45 2.10 -2.45
CA LEU A 112 -1.44 3.14 -3.48
C LEU A 112 -0.05 3.76 -3.72
N LEU A 113 0.91 3.49 -2.83
CA LEU A 113 2.25 4.11 -2.82
C LEU A 113 3.35 3.13 -3.25
N VAL A 114 3.22 1.88 -2.81
CA VAL A 114 4.24 0.83 -2.95
C VAL A 114 3.97 -0.03 -4.19
N HIS A 115 2.69 -0.26 -4.51
CA HIS A 115 2.34 -0.96 -5.75
C HIS A 115 2.62 -0.11 -6.98
N ARG A 116 2.68 -0.84 -8.07
CA ARG A 116 3.07 -0.33 -9.37
C ARG A 116 1.89 0.19 -10.14
N ARG A 117 2.11 1.30 -10.85
CA ARG A 117 1.10 1.96 -11.69
C ARG A 117 0.45 0.99 -12.70
N ARG A 118 1.21 0.01 -13.22
CA ARG A 118 0.70 -1.04 -14.12
C ARG A 118 -0.47 -1.85 -13.55
N THR A 119 -0.52 -2.05 -12.22
CA THR A 119 -1.62 -2.80 -11.57
C THR A 119 -2.93 -2.03 -11.62
N GLN A 120 -2.89 -0.72 -11.89
CA GLN A 120 -4.03 0.17 -11.98
C GLN A 120 -4.98 0.12 -10.77
N ILE A 121 -4.49 -0.29 -9.59
CA ILE A 121 -5.26 -0.15 -8.33
C ILE A 121 -5.71 1.32 -8.18
N LEU A 122 -4.85 2.27 -8.54
CA LEU A 122 -5.26 3.64 -8.80
C LEU A 122 -5.13 3.92 -10.30
N PRO A 123 -6.26 3.99 -11.04
CA PRO A 123 -6.27 4.37 -12.44
C PRO A 123 -5.55 5.71 -12.67
N GLU A 124 -4.81 5.83 -13.77
CA GLU A 124 -3.93 6.99 -13.99
C GLU A 124 -4.74 8.28 -14.18
N GLU A 125 -5.95 8.21 -14.73
CA GLU A 125 -6.88 9.34 -14.86
C GLU A 125 -7.38 9.87 -13.51
N HIS A 126 -7.31 9.07 -12.45
CA HIS A 126 -7.73 9.45 -11.10
C HIS A 126 -6.54 9.82 -10.21
N ARG A 127 -5.31 9.47 -10.59
CA ARG A 127 -4.12 9.72 -9.79
C ARG A 127 -3.92 11.19 -9.39
N PRO A 128 -4.11 12.19 -10.28
CA PRO A 128 -4.00 13.60 -9.90
C PRO A 128 -5.06 14.07 -8.88
N LYS A 129 -6.18 13.35 -8.76
CA LYS A 129 -7.21 13.62 -7.75
C LYS A 129 -6.80 13.14 -6.36
N ILE A 130 -5.90 12.16 -6.28
CA ILE A 130 -5.45 11.53 -5.03
C ILE A 130 -4.07 12.04 -4.60
N PHE A 131 -3.14 12.21 -5.54
CA PHE A 131 -1.78 12.66 -5.26
C PHE A 131 -1.50 13.94 -6.06
N SER A 132 -1.28 15.04 -5.34
CA SER A 132 -0.90 16.32 -5.92
C SER A 132 0.53 16.70 -5.53
N ASN A 133 1.29 17.17 -6.51
CA ASN A 133 2.64 17.72 -6.31
C ASN A 133 2.62 19.18 -5.82
N LYS A 134 1.49 19.87 -5.97
CA LYS A 134 1.31 21.27 -5.50
C LYS A 134 0.78 21.34 -4.08
N THR A 135 0.09 20.29 -3.64
CA THR A 135 -0.47 20.20 -2.30
C THR A 135 -0.35 18.73 -1.89
N PRO A 136 0.63 18.36 -1.04
CA PRO A 136 0.93 16.97 -0.70
C PRO A 136 -0.15 16.39 0.23
N HIS A 137 -1.34 16.23 -0.32
CA HIS A 137 -2.48 15.57 0.29
C HIS A 137 -2.68 14.23 -0.40
N SER A 138 -3.00 13.23 0.42
CA SER A 138 -3.60 11.97 0.01
C SER A 138 -4.97 11.90 0.69
N PHE A 139 -5.97 11.49 -0.06
CA PHE A 139 -7.32 11.31 0.46
C PHE A 139 -7.57 9.84 0.79
N PRO A 140 -8.41 9.53 1.80
CA PRO A 140 -8.95 8.19 1.95
C PRO A 140 -9.74 7.83 0.69
N THR A 141 -9.54 6.61 0.19
CA THR A 141 -10.16 6.13 -1.07
C THR A 141 -10.98 4.88 -0.84
N PHE A 142 -11.91 4.58 -1.74
CA PHE A 142 -12.56 3.28 -1.77
C PHE A 142 -12.35 2.60 -3.12
N LEU A 143 -12.21 1.27 -3.07
CA LEU A 143 -12.02 0.42 -4.23
C LEU A 143 -13.34 -0.21 -4.67
N LEU A 144 -13.54 -0.29 -5.98
CA LEU A 144 -14.52 -1.13 -6.64
C LEU A 144 -13.77 -2.05 -7.60
N ASP A 145 -14.01 -3.35 -7.51
CA ASP A 145 -13.37 -4.36 -8.36
C ASP A 145 -11.83 -4.17 -8.42
N GLY A 146 -11.22 -3.90 -7.26
CA GLY A 146 -9.77 -3.70 -7.10
C GLY A 146 -9.23 -2.33 -7.52
N ARG A 147 -10.07 -1.42 -8.02
CA ARG A 147 -9.65 -0.10 -8.52
C ARG A 147 -10.27 1.05 -7.73
N VAL A 148 -9.51 2.11 -7.49
CA VAL A 148 -9.98 3.33 -6.82
C VAL A 148 -11.12 3.95 -7.63
N ALA A 149 -12.29 4.05 -7.01
CA ALA A 149 -13.50 4.59 -7.63
C ALA A 149 -13.98 5.91 -7.00
N GLY A 150 -13.33 6.37 -5.93
CA GLY A 150 -13.65 7.64 -5.28
C GLY A 150 -12.94 7.83 -3.96
N THR A 151 -13.28 8.92 -3.28
CA THR A 151 -12.79 9.23 -1.93
C THR A 151 -13.86 9.04 -0.88
N TRP A 152 -13.45 8.98 0.38
CA TRP A 152 -14.35 8.97 1.52
C TRP A 152 -13.82 9.80 2.68
N ARG A 153 -14.71 10.13 3.62
CA ARG A 153 -14.38 10.77 4.91
C ARG A 153 -15.36 10.29 5.98
N TYR A 154 -14.88 10.11 7.21
CA TYR A 154 -15.76 9.84 8.35
C TYR A 154 -16.18 11.15 9.00
N GLU A 155 -17.47 11.40 9.10
CA GLU A 155 -18.01 12.64 9.65
C GLU A 155 -19.38 12.45 10.28
N LYS A 156 -19.63 13.11 11.41
CA LYS A 156 -20.95 13.10 12.11
C LYS A 156 -21.52 11.68 12.22
N GLY A 157 -20.69 10.71 12.60
CA GLY A 157 -21.10 9.32 12.83
C GLY A 157 -21.29 8.45 11.58
N HIS A 158 -20.97 8.95 10.37
CA HIS A 158 -21.15 8.19 9.14
C HIS A 158 -19.99 8.40 8.15
N VAL A 159 -19.84 7.46 7.21
CA VAL A 159 -18.88 7.55 6.11
C VAL A 159 -19.55 8.28 4.94
N GLN A 160 -19.02 9.43 4.55
CA GLN A 160 -19.42 10.16 3.36
C GLN A 160 -18.60 9.69 2.16
N LEU A 161 -19.28 9.31 1.07
CA LEU A 161 -18.69 8.80 -0.16
C LEU A 161 -18.68 9.88 -1.25
N ASN A 162 -17.56 10.02 -1.95
CA ASN A 162 -17.42 10.89 -3.12
C ASN A 162 -16.92 10.07 -4.33
N PRO A 163 -17.82 9.37 -5.04
CA PRO A 163 -17.47 8.64 -6.26
C PRO A 163 -16.95 9.57 -7.36
N PHE A 164 -15.98 9.10 -8.14
CA PHE A 164 -15.47 9.83 -9.31
C PHE A 164 -16.37 9.71 -10.52
N GLU A 165 -17.19 8.66 -10.56
CA GLU A 165 -18.18 8.39 -11.60
C GLU A 165 -19.52 7.97 -10.98
N PRO A 166 -20.65 8.15 -11.68
CA PRO A 166 -21.95 7.69 -11.20
C PRO A 166 -21.96 6.18 -10.93
N LEU A 167 -22.36 5.78 -9.72
CA LEU A 167 -22.51 4.38 -9.35
C LEU A 167 -23.92 3.87 -9.69
N SER A 168 -24.00 2.65 -10.25
CA SER A 168 -25.28 1.95 -10.38
C SER A 168 -25.93 1.76 -9.01
N PRO A 169 -27.28 1.67 -8.91
CA PRO A 169 -27.95 1.44 -7.62
C PRO A 169 -27.42 0.20 -6.89
N ARG A 170 -27.11 -0.87 -7.62
CA ARG A 170 -26.55 -2.10 -7.06
C ARG A 170 -25.14 -1.90 -6.50
N THR A 171 -24.28 -1.20 -7.23
CA THR A 171 -22.91 -0.90 -6.80
C THR A 171 -22.91 0.03 -5.60
N ARG A 172 -23.73 1.08 -5.63
CA ARG A 172 -23.90 2.02 -4.53
C ARG A 172 -24.24 1.29 -3.22
N ARG A 173 -25.22 0.39 -3.25
CA ARG A 173 -25.61 -0.40 -2.08
C ARG A 173 -24.45 -1.21 -1.51
N LYS A 174 -23.68 -1.89 -2.37
CA LYS A 174 -22.48 -2.63 -1.94
C LYS A 174 -21.45 -1.76 -1.22
N VAL A 175 -21.26 -0.52 -1.68
CA VAL A 175 -20.31 0.42 -1.04
C VAL A 175 -20.87 0.92 0.28
N GLU A 176 -22.16 1.23 0.34
CA GLU A 176 -22.85 1.67 1.55
C GLU A 176 -22.81 0.59 2.64
N ASP A 177 -23.10 -0.68 2.30
CA ASP A 177 -23.01 -1.82 3.24
C ASP A 177 -21.59 -1.95 3.82
N ALA A 178 -20.56 -1.81 2.98
CA ALA A 178 -19.16 -1.84 3.44
C ALA A 178 -18.77 -0.59 4.26
N ALA A 179 -19.40 0.55 3.98
CA ALA A 179 -19.18 1.81 4.69
C ALA A 179 -19.77 1.77 6.11
N GLU A 180 -20.90 1.08 6.30
CA GLU A 180 -21.49 0.85 7.62
C GLU A 180 -20.54 0.03 8.52
N ALA A 181 -19.97 -1.06 7.99
CA ALA A 181 -18.98 -1.85 8.72
C ALA A 181 -17.73 -1.04 9.10
N LEU A 182 -17.27 -0.14 8.23
CA LEU A 182 -16.18 0.78 8.56
C LEU A 182 -16.60 1.79 9.63
N ALA A 183 -17.83 2.31 9.57
CA ALA A 183 -18.31 3.30 10.54
C ALA A 183 -18.37 2.73 11.97
N GLU A 184 -18.59 1.43 12.14
CA GLU A 184 -18.54 0.76 13.45
C GLU A 184 -17.14 0.78 14.06
N LEU A 185 -16.07 0.73 13.26
CA LEU A 185 -14.68 0.81 13.74
C LEU A 185 -14.28 2.22 14.21
N HIS A 186 -15.06 3.23 13.82
CA HIS A 186 -14.83 4.63 14.21
C HIS A 186 -15.64 5.05 15.45
N ARG A 187 -16.55 4.21 15.94
CA ARG A 187 -17.29 4.41 17.19
C ARG A 187 -16.46 3.97 18.39
#